data_AF-A0AAU5WTQ9-F1
#
_entry.id   AF-A0AAU5WTQ9-F1
#
_cell.length_a   1.000
_cell.length_b   1.000
_cell.length_c   1.000
_cell.angle_alpha   90.00
_cell.angle_beta   90.00
_cell.angle_gamma   90.00
#
_symmetry.space_group_name_H-M   'P 1'
#
loop_
_entity.id
_entity.type
_entity.pdbx_description
1 polymer ?
#
loop_
_entity_poly.entity_id
_entity_poly.type
_entity_poly.pdbx_seq_one_letter_code
_entity_poly.pdbx_strand_id
1 'polypeptide(L)'
;MTDGRGPSGSGRKSRSASGKGAVVGLTQPGADSGEREGSPGQIIYGDEPVVINAGRAVITLAVINTADRPVSVGSHYHFAEANPALSFDRKAAWGHRLDIIAGGMVRFDPGATVEVRLVRLGGRRIVRGLRGECGGRLDG
;
A
#
# COMPACT_ATOMS: atom_id res chain seq x y z
N MET A 1 37.17 -43.14 -22.11
CA MET A 1 36.09 -43.54 -21.20
C MET A 1 36.16 -42.61 -20.00
N THR A 2 35.28 -41.67 -19.68
CA THR A 2 34.02 -41.15 -20.24
C THR A 2 33.84 -39.74 -19.63
N ASP A 3 33.27 -38.82 -20.41
CA ASP A 3 32.84 -37.47 -20.03
C ASP A 3 31.88 -37.43 -18.81
N GLY A 4 31.80 -36.26 -18.17
CA GLY A 4 30.77 -35.98 -17.15
C GLY A 4 30.61 -34.50 -16.80
N ARG A 5 30.33 -33.63 -17.77
CA ARG A 5 29.78 -32.28 -17.52
C ARG A 5 28.41 -32.39 -16.85
N GLY A 6 28.25 -31.79 -15.67
CA GLY A 6 26.94 -31.60 -15.03
C GLY A 6 26.05 -30.64 -15.83
N PRO A 7 24.71 -30.78 -15.76
CA PRO A 7 23.80 -30.20 -16.72
C PRO A 7 23.61 -28.69 -16.54
N SER A 8 23.48 -28.04 -17.69
CA SER A 8 23.14 -26.64 -17.89
C SER A 8 21.78 -26.29 -17.27
N GLY A 9 21.74 -25.19 -16.53
CA GLY A 9 20.48 -24.60 -16.07
C GLY A 9 19.64 -24.15 -17.27
N SER A 10 18.52 -24.82 -17.51
CA SER A 10 17.60 -24.43 -18.59
C SER A 10 16.76 -23.24 -18.13
N GLY A 11 17.12 -22.03 -18.57
CA GLY A 11 16.25 -20.86 -18.46
C GLY A 11 14.97 -21.09 -19.26
N ARG A 12 13.82 -21.16 -18.58
CA ARG A 12 12.52 -21.32 -19.24
C ARG A 12 12.07 -19.97 -19.81
N LYS A 13 12.26 -19.76 -21.12
CA LYS A 13 11.68 -18.61 -21.82
C LYS A 13 10.18 -18.86 -22.04
N SER A 14 9.31 -18.25 -21.24
CA SER A 14 7.89 -18.19 -21.61
C SER A 14 7.74 -17.21 -22.79
N ARG A 15 7.12 -17.68 -23.89
CA ARG A 15 6.81 -16.85 -25.05
C ARG A 15 5.30 -16.67 -25.09
N SER A 16 4.84 -15.43 -24.98
CA SER A 16 3.53 -15.02 -25.52
C SER A 16 3.79 -14.07 -26.68
N ALA A 17 3.15 -14.35 -27.81
CA ALA A 17 3.36 -13.64 -29.07
C ALA A 17 2.28 -12.57 -29.25
N SER A 18 2.68 -11.31 -29.43
CA SER A 18 1.99 -10.31 -30.26
C SER A 18 2.88 -9.08 -30.48
N GLY A 19 3.39 -8.93 -31.70
CA GLY A 19 3.62 -7.67 -32.43
C GLY A 19 4.19 -6.38 -31.80
N LYS A 20 4.72 -6.37 -30.59
CA LYS A 20 5.55 -5.30 -30.01
C LYS A 20 6.66 -5.99 -29.23
N GLY A 21 7.92 -5.60 -29.44
CA GLY A 21 9.07 -6.25 -28.82
C GLY A 21 8.82 -6.54 -27.34
N ALA A 22 8.84 -7.81 -26.95
CA ALA A 22 8.56 -8.21 -25.59
C ALA A 22 9.64 -7.61 -24.67
N VAL A 23 9.24 -6.78 -23.72
CA VAL A 23 10.12 -6.38 -22.63
C VAL A 23 10.35 -7.64 -21.80
N VAL A 24 11.55 -8.21 -21.89
CA VAL A 24 11.96 -9.29 -21.01
C VAL A 24 12.35 -8.66 -19.69
N GLY A 25 11.53 -8.86 -18.65
CA GLY A 25 11.93 -8.55 -17.29
C GLY A 25 13.14 -9.41 -16.93
N LEU A 26 14.31 -8.79 -16.84
CA LEU A 26 15.49 -9.46 -16.31
C LEU A 26 15.37 -9.47 -14.79
N THR A 27 15.18 -10.65 -14.20
CA THR A 27 15.44 -10.83 -12.77
C THR A 27 16.95 -10.82 -12.59
N GLN A 28 17.46 -10.01 -11.65
CA GLN A 28 18.90 -9.91 -11.42
C GLN A 28 19.45 -11.29 -11.03
N PRO A 29 20.43 -11.84 -11.78
CA PRO A 29 21.10 -13.07 -11.39
C PRO A 29 21.75 -12.87 -10.00
N GLY A 30 21.53 -13.81 -9.07
CA GLY A 30 22.03 -13.68 -7.69
C GLY A 30 21.11 -12.88 -6.76
N ALA A 31 19.92 -12.43 -7.19
CA ALA A 31 18.89 -11.94 -6.26
C ALA A 31 18.43 -13.01 -5.25
N ASP A 32 18.72 -14.27 -5.55
CA ASP A 32 18.56 -15.47 -4.73
C ASP A 32 19.81 -15.85 -3.94
N SER A 33 20.91 -15.10 -4.06
CA SER A 33 22.06 -15.27 -3.16
C SER A 33 21.61 -14.88 -1.76
N GLY A 34 21.48 -15.88 -0.89
CA GLY A 34 20.91 -15.70 0.45
C GLY A 34 21.65 -14.66 1.29
N GLU A 35 20.96 -14.15 2.31
CA GLU A 35 21.50 -13.20 3.27
C GLU A 35 22.70 -13.81 4.02
N ARG A 36 23.91 -13.56 3.52
CA ARG A 36 25.13 -13.84 4.28
C ARG A 36 25.43 -12.64 5.16
N GLU A 37 25.64 -12.88 6.44
CA GLU A 37 26.17 -11.87 7.35
C GLU A 37 27.48 -11.28 6.79
N GLY A 38 27.60 -9.96 6.79
CA GLY A 38 28.73 -9.23 6.20
C GLY A 38 28.61 -8.92 4.70
N SER A 39 27.45 -9.17 4.08
CA SER A 39 27.22 -8.81 2.66
C SER A 39 27.26 -7.28 2.45
N PRO A 40 27.87 -6.76 1.37
CA PRO A 40 27.85 -5.33 1.07
C PRO A 40 26.41 -4.81 0.95
N GLY A 41 26.08 -3.77 1.73
CA GLY A 41 24.73 -3.21 1.77
C GLY A 41 23.75 -3.92 2.71
N GLN A 42 24.22 -4.87 3.53
CA GLN A 42 23.37 -5.51 4.55
C GLN A 42 22.77 -4.48 5.51
N ILE A 43 21.46 -4.59 5.75
CA ILE A 43 20.75 -3.87 6.80
C ILE A 43 20.56 -4.82 7.98
N ILE A 44 21.07 -4.43 9.15
CA ILE A 44 20.88 -5.17 10.41
C ILE A 44 19.68 -4.53 11.11
N TYR A 45 18.57 -5.25 11.19
CA TYR A 45 17.35 -4.77 11.84
C TYR A 45 17.44 -4.94 13.37
N GLY A 46 16.64 -4.16 14.10
CA GLY A 46 16.31 -4.51 15.48
C GLY A 46 15.27 -5.64 15.51
N ASP A 47 15.21 -6.37 16.61
CA ASP A 47 14.33 -7.54 16.74
C ASP A 47 12.85 -7.16 16.92
N GLU A 48 12.59 -5.93 17.39
CA GLU A 48 11.25 -5.48 17.73
C GLU A 48 10.54 -4.75 16.57
N PRO A 49 9.23 -4.98 16.37
CA PRO A 49 8.45 -4.24 15.40
C PRO A 49 8.42 -2.73 15.69
N VAL A 50 8.46 -1.92 14.63
CA VAL A 50 8.29 -0.47 14.75
C VAL A 50 6.81 -0.13 14.93
N VAL A 51 6.45 0.40 16.10
CA VAL A 51 5.09 0.88 16.36
C VAL A 51 4.84 2.19 15.60
N ILE A 52 3.88 2.17 14.69
CA ILE A 52 3.45 3.37 13.96
C ILE A 52 2.31 4.08 14.68
N ASN A 53 2.20 5.40 14.47
CA ASN A 53 1.10 6.23 14.99
C ASN A 53 0.89 6.12 16.51
N ALA A 54 1.95 5.80 17.27
CA ALA A 54 1.90 5.58 18.71
C ALA A 54 1.22 6.75 19.47
N GLY A 55 0.41 6.40 20.47
CA GLY A 55 -0.29 7.36 21.32
C GLY A 55 -1.46 8.11 20.67
N ARG A 56 -1.82 7.80 19.42
CA ARG A 56 -2.98 8.41 18.75
C ARG A 56 -4.26 7.63 19.07
N ALA A 57 -5.34 8.36 19.35
CA ALA A 57 -6.67 7.77 19.45
C ALA A 57 -7.08 7.20 18.08
N VAL A 58 -7.62 5.98 18.12
CA VAL A 58 -8.07 5.22 16.95
C VAL A 58 -9.59 5.08 17.01
N ILE A 59 -10.25 5.29 15.87
CA ILE A 59 -11.65 4.91 15.65
C ILE A 59 -11.73 3.83 14.58
N THR A 60 -12.74 2.97 14.65
CA THR A 60 -13.00 1.93 13.65
C THR A 60 -14.30 2.24 12.94
N LEU A 61 -14.31 2.16 11.60
CA LEU A 61 -15.49 2.35 10.78
C LEU A 61 -15.64 1.21 9.78
N ALA A 62 -16.87 0.73 9.59
CA ALA A 62 -17.22 -0.14 8.48
C ALA A 62 -17.46 0.71 7.22
N VAL A 63 -16.86 0.30 6.11
CA VAL A 63 -16.92 1.03 4.83
C VAL A 63 -17.37 0.07 3.74
N ILE A 64 -18.36 0.48 2.96
CA ILE A 64 -18.91 -0.31 1.85
C ILE A 64 -18.66 0.43 0.54
N ASN A 65 -18.06 -0.23 -0.44
CA ASN A 65 -17.96 0.32 -1.79
C ASN A 65 -19.23 0.01 -2.58
N THR A 66 -20.04 1.03 -2.88
CA THR A 66 -21.28 0.89 -3.64
C THR A 66 -21.08 1.10 -5.15
N ALA A 67 -19.85 1.36 -5.61
CA ALA A 67 -19.52 1.43 -7.03
C ALA A 67 -19.38 0.03 -7.65
N ASP A 68 -19.37 0.00 -8.98
CA ASP A 68 -19.05 -1.17 -9.81
C ASP A 68 -17.53 -1.35 -10.04
N ARG A 69 -16.70 -0.45 -9.51
CA ARG A 69 -15.24 -0.42 -9.70
C ARG A 69 -14.53 -0.38 -8.36
N PRO A 70 -13.35 -1.01 -8.26
CA PRO A 70 -12.57 -0.95 -7.03
C PRO A 70 -12.05 0.46 -6.75
N VAL A 71 -12.00 0.81 -5.47
CA VAL A 71 -11.47 2.08 -4.98
C VAL A 71 -10.31 1.80 -4.03
N SER A 72 -9.21 2.54 -4.13
CA SER A 72 -8.12 2.50 -3.16
C SER A 72 -7.95 3.86 -2.50
N VAL A 73 -7.77 3.88 -1.17
CA VAL A 73 -7.55 5.11 -0.40
C VAL A 73 -6.20 5.02 0.30
N GLY A 74 -5.37 6.05 0.12
CA GLY A 74 -4.02 6.11 0.66
C GLY A 74 -3.96 6.52 2.14
N SER A 75 -2.85 6.16 2.79
CA SER A 75 -2.58 6.38 4.22
C SER A 75 -2.81 7.81 4.74
N HIS A 76 -2.57 8.85 3.93
CA HIS A 76 -2.61 10.26 4.32
C HIS A 76 -3.77 11.05 3.71
N TYR A 77 -4.69 10.37 3.05
CA TYR A 77 -5.88 11.01 2.49
C TYR A 77 -6.84 11.41 3.62
N HIS A 78 -7.48 12.58 3.52
CA HIS A 78 -8.54 12.97 4.47
C HIS A 78 -9.75 12.06 4.26
N PHE A 79 -9.96 11.09 5.16
CA PHE A 79 -10.82 9.95 4.89
C PHE A 79 -12.29 10.35 4.66
N ALA A 80 -12.76 11.41 5.32
CA ALA A 80 -14.10 11.95 5.10
C ALA A 80 -14.35 12.45 3.66
N GLU A 81 -13.30 12.85 2.94
CA GLU A 81 -13.34 13.27 1.53
C GLU A 81 -13.07 12.10 0.57
N ALA A 82 -13.04 10.85 1.04
CA ALA A 82 -12.84 9.71 0.14
C ALA A 82 -13.99 9.61 -0.89
N ASN A 83 -13.79 8.81 -1.94
CA ASN A 83 -14.75 8.66 -3.05
C ASN A 83 -16.22 8.59 -2.54
N PRO A 84 -17.16 9.38 -3.10
CA PRO A 84 -18.57 9.37 -2.71
C PRO A 84 -19.25 8.01 -2.74
N ALA A 85 -18.78 7.10 -3.60
CA ALA A 85 -19.30 5.75 -3.68
C ALA A 85 -18.87 4.85 -2.50
N LEU A 86 -18.00 5.33 -1.61
CA LEU A 86 -17.76 4.70 -0.33
C LEU A 86 -18.81 5.17 0.67
N SER A 87 -19.63 4.24 1.15
CA SER A 87 -20.66 4.45 2.16
C SER A 87 -20.09 4.15 3.55
N PHE A 88 -20.08 5.17 4.42
CA PHE A 88 -19.62 5.13 5.81
C PHE A 88 -20.02 6.43 6.53
N ASP A 89 -19.83 6.51 7.85
CA ASP A 89 -20.05 7.74 8.62
C ASP A 89 -18.94 8.78 8.34
N ARG A 90 -19.21 9.70 7.41
CA ARG A 90 -18.29 10.80 7.06
C ARG A 90 -18.08 11.80 8.19
N LYS A 91 -19.07 11.97 9.08
CA LYS A 91 -18.96 12.90 10.20
C LYS A 91 -17.98 12.35 11.24
N ALA A 92 -18.06 11.05 11.53
CA ALA A 92 -17.09 10.37 12.39
C ALA A 92 -15.67 10.37 11.78
N ALA A 93 -15.56 10.21 10.46
CA ALA A 93 -14.27 10.24 9.75
C ALA A 93 -13.65 11.63 9.59
N TRP A 94 -14.36 12.71 9.94
CA TRP A 94 -13.89 14.08 9.70
C TRP A 94 -12.58 14.36 10.43
N GLY A 95 -11.59 14.86 9.69
CA GLY A 95 -10.26 15.15 10.18
C GLY A 95 -9.41 13.92 10.54
N HIS A 96 -9.75 12.74 10.02
CA HIS A 96 -9.01 11.50 10.20
C HIS A 96 -8.37 10.99 8.89
N ARG A 97 -7.38 10.10 9.03
CA ARG A 97 -6.71 9.35 7.97
C ARG A 97 -6.54 7.88 8.36
N LEU A 98 -6.25 7.00 7.41
CA LEU A 98 -6.02 5.58 7.68
C LEU A 98 -4.84 5.36 8.63
N ASP A 99 -5.05 4.47 9.61
CA ASP A 99 -4.03 4.01 10.56
C ASP A 99 -3.20 2.85 9.97
N ILE A 100 -2.48 3.16 8.90
CA ILE A 100 -1.61 2.22 8.19
C ILE A 100 -0.24 2.86 7.94
N ILE A 101 0.71 2.06 7.46
CA ILE A 101 2.05 2.52 7.08
C ILE A 101 1.99 3.70 6.09
N ALA A 102 2.91 4.65 6.22
CA ALA A 102 3.02 5.74 5.28
C ALA A 102 3.29 5.21 3.86
N GLY A 103 2.64 5.79 2.85
CA GLY A 103 2.68 5.30 1.46
C GLY A 103 1.78 4.09 1.17
N GLY A 104 1.26 3.41 2.20
CA GLY A 104 0.29 2.33 2.04
C GLY A 104 -1.10 2.81 1.58
N MET A 105 -1.94 1.86 1.18
CA MET A 105 -3.35 2.09 0.82
C MET A 105 -4.24 0.91 1.21
N VAL A 106 -5.52 1.16 1.44
CA VAL A 106 -6.56 0.13 1.58
C VAL A 106 -7.38 0.09 0.30
N ARG A 107 -7.63 -1.12 -0.19
CA ARG A 107 -8.48 -1.40 -1.36
C ARG A 107 -9.87 -1.82 -0.90
N PHE A 108 -10.89 -1.28 -1.57
CA PHE A 108 -12.30 -1.59 -1.38
C PHE A 108 -12.86 -2.17 -2.69
N ASP A 109 -13.12 -3.46 -2.71
CA ASP A 109 -13.75 -4.12 -3.87
C ASP A 109 -15.25 -3.82 -3.93
N PRO A 110 -15.86 -3.79 -5.14
CA PRO A 110 -17.30 -3.56 -5.31
C PRO A 110 -18.17 -4.44 -4.41
N GLY A 111 -19.08 -3.83 -3.65
CA GLY A 111 -20.01 -4.51 -2.75
C GLY A 111 -19.42 -5.06 -1.46
N ALA A 112 -18.09 -5.05 -1.29
CA ALA A 112 -17.44 -5.56 -0.09
C ALA A 112 -17.55 -4.54 1.05
N THR A 113 -17.78 -5.07 2.27
CA THR A 113 -17.66 -4.31 3.51
C THR A 113 -16.26 -4.53 4.08
N VAL A 114 -15.55 -3.44 4.37
CA VAL A 114 -14.21 -3.47 4.96
C VAL A 114 -14.21 -2.61 6.22
N GLU A 115 -13.76 -3.18 7.34
CA GLU A 115 -13.49 -2.40 8.54
C GLU A 115 -12.13 -1.71 8.44
N VAL A 116 -12.10 -0.41 8.70
CA VAL A 116 -10.88 0.40 8.68
C VAL A 116 -10.67 1.10 10.01
N ARG A 117 -9.39 1.21 10.38
CA ARG A 117 -8.93 1.98 11.53
C ARG A 117 -8.46 3.35 11.07
N LEU A 118 -8.89 4.38 11.77
CA LEU A 118 -8.56 5.77 11.45
C LEU A 118 -7.93 6.47 12.65
N VAL A 119 -6.94 7.31 12.38
CA VAL A 119 -6.29 8.21 13.35
C VAL A 119 -6.48 9.65 12.93
N ARG A 120 -6.50 10.59 13.90
CA ARG A 120 -6.58 12.02 13.59
C ARG A 120 -5.40 12.46 12.74
N LEU A 121 -5.69 13.31 11.75
CA LEU A 121 -4.66 14.05 11.02
C LEU A 121 -3.80 14.85 12.02
N GLY A 122 -2.48 14.74 11.87
CA GLY A 122 -1.52 15.47 12.68
C GLY A 122 -1.20 16.87 12.15
N GLY A 123 -0.15 17.50 12.70
CA GLY A 123 0.32 18.80 12.27
C GLY A 123 -0.71 19.91 12.49
N ARG A 124 -0.74 20.90 11.58
CA ARG A 124 -1.67 22.04 11.65
C ARG A 124 -3.13 21.71 11.31
N ARG A 125 -3.43 20.47 10.90
CA ARG A 125 -4.78 20.02 10.51
C ARG A 125 -5.44 20.94 9.48
N ILE A 126 -4.68 21.25 8.44
CA ILE A 126 -5.12 22.03 7.28
C ILE A 126 -5.17 21.08 6.07
N VAL A 127 -6.36 20.90 5.50
CA VAL A 127 -6.59 20.05 4.31
C VAL A 127 -6.94 20.95 3.14
N ARG A 128 -5.98 21.15 2.23
CA ARG A 128 -6.17 21.88 0.97
C ARG A 128 -6.20 20.90 -0.20
N GLY A 129 -7.00 21.19 -1.22
CA GLY A 129 -7.15 20.32 -2.39
C GLY A 129 -8.14 19.19 -2.15
N LEU A 130 -7.76 17.95 -2.50
CA LEU A 130 -8.61 16.75 -2.46
C LEU A 130 -9.93 16.95 -3.22
N ARG A 131 -11.09 16.77 -2.58
CA ARG A 131 -12.40 17.07 -3.17
C ARG A 131 -12.85 18.50 -2.87
N GLY A 132 -12.07 19.25 -2.08
CA GLY A 132 -12.37 20.63 -1.72
C GLY A 132 -13.44 20.79 -0.65
N GLU A 133 -13.89 19.71 -0.01
CA GLU A 133 -14.99 19.76 0.97
C GLU A 133 -14.53 20.42 2.28
N CYS A 134 -13.27 20.21 2.69
CA CYS A 134 -12.67 20.98 3.77
C CYS A 134 -12.09 22.33 3.29
N GLY A 135 -11.26 22.30 2.24
CA GLY A 135 -10.69 23.49 1.61
C GLY A 135 -9.78 24.36 2.50
N GLY A 136 -9.47 23.95 3.73
CA GLY A 136 -8.82 24.81 4.72
C GLY A 136 -8.55 24.14 6.07
N ARG A 137 -8.79 24.86 7.16
CA ARG A 137 -8.59 24.36 8.53
C ARG A 137 -9.74 23.42 8.89
N LEU A 138 -9.43 22.29 9.55
CA LEU A 138 -10.45 21.32 9.99
C LEU A 138 -11.20 21.75 11.26
N ASP A 139 -10.56 22.53 12.13
CA ASP A 139 -11.04 22.90 13.46
C ASP A 139 -11.35 24.42 13.54
N GLY A 140 -11.96 24.97 12.48
CA GLY A 140 -12.30 26.40 12.35
C GLY A 140 -13.69 26.73 12.85
#